data_AF-A0A4R2K8U4-F1
#
_entry.id   AF-A0A4R2K8U4-F1
#
_cell.length_a   1.000
_cell.length_b   1.000
_cell.length_c   1.000
_cell.angle_alpha   90.00
_cell.angle_beta   90.00
_cell.angle_gamma   90.00
#
_symmetry.space_group_name_H-M   'P 1'
#
loop_
_entity.id
_entity.type
_entity.pdbx_description
1 polymer ?
#
loop_
_entity_poly.entity_id
_entity_poly.type
_entity_poly.pdbx_seq_one_letter_code
_entity_poly.pdbx_strand_id
1 'polypeptide(L)' 'MTYNEVNKDGQLKRDDQQYAENMKAKSGVTPKEAFEKLEQQLIEKQDPDKVDTVTGATHTSQTFKELAAEALKSAK' A
#
# COMPACT_ATOMS: atom_id res chain seq x y z
N MET A 1 6.58 -7.87 6.15
CA MET A 1 5.74 -6.77 6.64
C MET A 1 4.42 -6.84 5.91
N THR A 2 3.30 -6.57 6.59
CA THR A 2 1.97 -6.64 5.98
C THR A 2 1.28 -5.31 6.19
N TYR A 3 0.95 -4.62 5.10
CA TYR A 3 0.32 -3.31 5.10
C TYR A 3 -1.19 -3.45 4.97
N ASN A 4 -1.93 -2.74 5.83
CA ASN A 4 -3.39 -2.75 5.86
C ASN A 4 -3.92 -1.32 5.81
N GLU A 5 -4.80 -1.05 4.84
CA GLU A 5 -5.73 0.07 4.92
C GLU A 5 -7.12 -0.49 5.27
N VAL A 6 -7.79 0.13 6.24
CA VAL A 6 -9.15 -0.22 6.65
C VAL A 6 -10.13 0.90 6.31
N ASN A 7 -11.36 0.52 5.98
CA ASN A 7 -12.46 1.48 5.87
C ASN A 7 -12.99 1.89 7.26
N LYS A 8 -14.02 2.75 7.29
CA LYS A 8 -14.62 3.25 8.54
C LYS A 8 -15.21 2.14 9.43
N ASP A 9 -15.60 1.03 8.81
CA ASP A 9 -16.18 -0.14 9.46
C ASP A 9 -15.11 -1.16 9.89
N GLY A 10 -13.82 -0.82 9.71
CA GLY A 10 -12.69 -1.68 10.06
C GLY A 10 -12.41 -2.79 9.05
N GLN A 11 -13.10 -2.80 7.90
CA GLN A 11 -12.91 -3.83 6.87
C GLN A 11 -11.67 -3.52 6.04
N LEU A 12 -10.93 -4.56 5.68
CA LEU A 12 -9.71 -4.45 4.88
C LEU A 12 -10.04 -3.98 3.46
N LYS A 13 -9.45 -2.86 3.05
CA LYS A 13 -9.63 -2.29 1.71
C LYS A 13 -9.14 -3.21 0.59
N ARG A 14 -8.15 -4.07 0.88
CA ARG A 14 -7.65 -5.09 -0.06
C ARG A 14 -8.64 -6.21 -0.35
N ASP A 15 -9.63 -6.40 0.53
CA ASP A 15 -10.64 -7.46 0.41
C ASP A 15 -12.01 -6.89 -0.01
N ASP A 16 -12.13 -5.58 -0.14
CA ASP A 16 -13.33 -4.91 -0.68
C ASP A 16 -13.37 -5.04 -2.21
N GLN A 17 -14.17 -6.00 -2.69
CA GLN A 17 -14.31 -6.29 -4.11
C GLN A 17 -14.86 -5.09 -4.90
N GLN A 18 -15.86 -4.39 -4.35
CA GLN A 18 -16.47 -3.25 -5.03
C GLN A 18 -15.47 -2.10 -5.16
N TYR A 19 -14.68 -1.84 -4.12
CA TYR A 19 -13.61 -0.85 -4.19
C TYR A 19 -12.54 -1.27 -5.20
N ALA A 20 -12.13 -2.53 -5.20
CA ALA A 20 -11.14 -3.06 -6.13
C ALA A 20 -11.56 -2.90 -7.59
N GLU A 21 -12.81 -3.24 -7.94
CA GLU A 21 -13.35 -3.06 -9.29
C GLU A 21 -13.36 -1.58 -9.70
N ASN A 22 -13.84 -0.71 -8.82
CA ASN A 22 -13.89 0.74 -9.09
C ASN A 22 -12.49 1.36 -9.25
N MET A 23 -11.53 0.96 -8.42
CA MET A 23 -10.16 1.45 -8.50
C MET A 23 -9.46 0.93 -9.75
N LYS A 24 -9.66 -0.34 -10.10
CA LYS A 24 -9.10 -0.94 -11.32
C LYS A 24 -9.62 -0.22 -12.57
N ALA A 25 -10.92 0.06 -12.63
CA ALA A 25 -11.53 0.76 -13.75
C ALA A 25 -11.03 2.20 -13.92
N LYS A 26 -10.73 2.92 -12.83
CA LYS A 26 -10.28 4.31 -12.87
C LYS A 26 -8.77 4.50 -13.00
N SER A 27 -8.01 3.57 -12.42
CA SER A 27 -6.59 3.77 -12.15
C SER A 27 -5.70 2.61 -12.59
N GLY A 28 -6.29 1.53 -13.12
CA GLY A 28 -5.55 0.41 -13.70
C GLY A 28 -4.94 -0.57 -12.68
N VAL A 29 -5.15 -0.36 -11.38
CA VAL A 29 -4.63 -1.21 -10.30
C VAL A 29 -5.67 -1.37 -9.20
N THR A 30 -5.69 -2.54 -8.55
CA THR A 30 -6.48 -2.78 -7.33
C THR A 30 -5.68 -2.43 -6.08
N PRO A 31 -6.34 -2.24 -4.91
CA PRO A 31 -5.63 -2.05 -3.65
C PRO A 31 -4.68 -3.22 -3.34
N LYS A 32 -5.14 -4.46 -3.57
CA LYS A 32 -4.34 -5.67 -3.34
C LYS A 32 -3.06 -5.68 -4.18
N GLU A 33 -3.17 -5.44 -5.49
CA GLU A 33 -2.01 -5.37 -6.39
C GLU A 33 -1.03 -4.25 -5.99
N ALA A 34 -1.55 -3.10 -5.55
CA ALA A 34 -0.71 -1.99 -5.10
C ALA A 34 0.04 -2.32 -3.80
N PHE A 35 -0.66 -2.90 -2.82
CA PHE A 35 -0.06 -3.26 -1.53
C PHE A 35 1.00 -4.33 -1.71
N GLU A 36 0.73 -5.39 -2.48
CA GLU A 36 1.70 -6.46 -2.75
C GLU A 36 2.98 -5.91 -3.40
N LYS A 37 2.86 -4.99 -4.38
CA LYS A 37 4.01 -4.33 -5.01
C LYS A 37 4.81 -3.48 -4.04
N LEU A 38 4.15 -2.72 -3.17
CA LEU A 38 4.81 -1.87 -2.18
C LEU A 38 5.54 -2.71 -1.12
N GLU A 39 4.88 -3.76 -0.62
CA GLU A 39 5.46 -4.72 0.33
C GLU A 39 6.70 -5.40 -0.25
N GLN A 40 6.62 -5.89 -1.49
CA GLN A 40 7.77 -6.50 -2.19
C GLN A 40 8.93 -5.52 -2.33
N GLN A 41 8.67 -4.30 -2.80
CA GLN A 41 9.71 -3.29 -2.94
C GLN A 41 10.37 -2.93 -1.61
N LEU A 42 9.61 -2.85 -0.52
CA LEU A 42 10.19 -2.57 0.79
C LEU A 42 11.08 -3.74 1.25
N ILE A 43 10.66 -4.98 1.00
CA ILE A 43 11.47 -6.16 1.30
C ILE A 43 12.77 -6.14 0.49
N GLU A 44 12.71 -5.79 -0.80
CA GLU A 44 13.90 -5.75 -1.67
C GLU A 44 14.84 -4.60 -1.32
N LYS A 45 14.29 -3.41 -1.07
CA LYS A 45 15.09 -2.18 -0.91
C LYS A 45 15.54 -1.95 0.53
N GLN A 46 14.85 -2.56 1.50
CA GLN A 46 15.07 -2.39 2.96
C GLN A 46 15.08 -0.91 3.40
N ASP A 47 14.48 -0.03 2.60
CA ASP A 47 14.56 1.43 2.74
C ASP A 47 13.27 2.05 2.17
N PRO A 48 12.38 2.58 3.03
CA PRO A 48 11.10 3.16 2.62
C PRO A 48 11.24 4.33 1.66
N ASP A 49 12.31 5.12 1.78
CA ASP A 49 12.53 6.30 0.92
C ASP A 49 12.85 5.89 -0.53
N LYS A 50 13.33 4.66 -0.72
CA LYS A 50 13.62 4.10 -2.04
C LYS A 50 12.42 3.38 -2.66
N VAL A 51 11.32 3.16 -1.92
CA VAL A 51 10.12 2.52 -2.49
C VAL A 51 9.49 3.43 -3.55
N ASP A 52 9.25 2.88 -4.73
CA ASP A 52 8.64 3.62 -5.83
C ASP A 52 7.14 3.70 -5.67
N THR A 53 6.58 4.79 -6.19
CA THR A 53 5.13 4.98 -6.23
C THR A 53 4.51 4.01 -7.22
N VAL A 54 3.44 3.31 -6.83
CA VAL A 54 2.65 2.49 -7.75
C VAL A 54 1.70 3.40 -8.54
N THR A 55 1.84 3.40 -9.87
CA THR A 55 0.93 4.14 -10.77
C THR A 55 -0.52 3.73 -10.51
N GLY A 56 -1.40 4.73 -10.35
CA GLY A 56 -2.80 4.51 -10.00
C GLY A 56 -3.07 4.35 -8.49
N ALA A 57 -2.02 4.32 -7.66
CA ALA A 57 -2.11 4.19 -6.21
C ALA A 57 -1.17 5.18 -5.48
N THR A 58 -1.09 6.42 -5.97
CA THR A 58 -0.16 7.45 -5.46
C THR A 58 -0.31 7.71 -3.96
N HIS A 59 -1.53 7.96 -3.50
CA HIS A 59 -1.79 8.22 -2.08
C HIS A 59 -1.44 7.03 -1.19
N THR A 60 -1.90 5.83 -1.57
CA THR A 60 -1.53 4.57 -0.90
C THR A 60 0.00 4.40 -0.83
N SER A 61 0.72 4.73 -1.89
CA SER A 61 2.19 4.62 -1.91
C SER A 61 2.86 5.61 -0.96
N GLN A 62 2.34 6.84 -0.84
CA GLN A 62 2.85 7.84 0.10
C GLN A 62 2.63 7.38 1.55
N THR A 63 1.40 7.02 1.89
CA THR A 63 1.03 6.53 3.22
C THR A 63 1.82 5.27 3.62
N PHE A 64 2.03 4.34 2.68
CA PHE A 64 2.87 3.16 2.91
C PHE A 64 4.30 3.54 3.30
N LYS A 65 4.93 4.48 2.58
CA LYS A 65 6.32 4.89 2.85
C LYS A 65 6.46 5.58 4.20
N GLU A 66 5.52 6.45 4.54
CA GLU A 66 5.47 7.13 5.85
C GLU A 66 5.40 6.10 6.98
N LEU A 67 4.43 5.19 6.93
CA LEU A 67 4.23 4.16 7.95
C LEU A 67 5.41 3.17 8.03
N ALA A 68 6.00 2.80 6.88
CA ALA A 68 7.19 1.96 6.86
C ALA A 68 8.40 2.65 7.49
N ALA A 69 8.59 3.96 7.25
CA ALA A 69 9.65 4.73 7.89
C ALA A 69 9.44 4.84 9.41
N GLU A 70 8.21 5.06 9.87
CA GLU A 70 7.88 5.07 11.30
C GLU A 70 8.09 3.71 11.96
N ALA A 71 7.67 2.63 11.30
CA ALA A 71 7.86 1.27 11.79
C ALA A 71 9.35 0.93 11.92
N LEU A 72 10.19 1.29 10.93
CA LEU A 72 11.64 1.05 11.00
C LEU A 72 12.34 1.91 12.07
N LYS A 73 11.87 3.14 12.31
CA LYS A 73 12.37 3.97 13.42
C LYS A 73 12.05 3.35 14.78
N SER A 74 10.87 2.75 14.91
CA SER A 74 10.40 2.12 16.16
C SER A 74 11.00 0.72 16.40
N ALA A 75 11.56 0.09 15.38
CA ALA A 75 12.22 -1.21 15.45
C ALA A 75 13.71 -1.13 15.84
N LYS A 76 14.27 0.08 15.96
CA LYS A 76 15.62 0.34 16.48
C LYS A 76 15.60 0.45 18.00
#